data_AF-A0A932XWI0-F1
#
_entry.id   AF-A0A932XWI0-F1
#
_cell.length_a   1.000
_cell.length_b   1.000
_cell.length_c   1.000
_cell.angle_alpha   90.00
_cell.angle_beta   90.00
_cell.angle_gamma   90.00
#
_symmetry.space_group_name_H-M   'P 1'
#
loop_
_entity.id
_entity.type
_entity.pdbx_description
1 polymer ?
#
loop_
_entity_poly.entity_id
_entity_poly.type
_entity_poly.pdbx_seq_one_letter_code
_entity_poly.pdbx_strand_id
1 'polypeptide(L)'
;MNTLRAIFASPDLRKRIFLTLGLLVLFRVLAHIPMPGVDLASLQEFFSRNELFGLLNLFTGGSMENFSLVLMGVGPYITASIILQLLAVIVPRLEELQKEGEYGRQQINQYTRLLTVPLAILQGYSTLILLRNQGIIGSFSGLDLVTVLLTITAGTMLLMWLGELVT
;
A
#
# COMPACT_ATOMS: atom_id res chain seq x y z
N MET A 1 6.47 1.01 35.79
CA MET A 1 7.70 0.84 34.96
C MET A 1 8.19 -0.62 34.82
N ASN A 2 7.43 -1.64 35.27
CA ASN A 2 7.87 -3.06 35.18
C ASN A 2 7.37 -3.82 33.94
N THR A 3 6.34 -3.31 33.25
CA THR A 3 5.76 -3.95 32.05
C THR A 3 6.70 -3.89 30.84
N LEU A 4 7.37 -2.75 30.62
CA LEU A 4 8.35 -2.59 29.52
C LEU A 4 9.55 -3.54 29.68
N ARG A 5 10.05 -3.75 30.90
CA ARG A 5 11.14 -4.70 31.15
C ARG A 5 10.69 -6.17 30.98
N ALA A 6 9.46 -6.50 31.34
CA ALA A 6 8.90 -7.83 31.14
C ALA A 6 8.73 -8.20 29.65
N ILE A 7 8.41 -7.22 28.79
CA ILE A 7 8.32 -7.40 27.34
C ILE A 7 9.68 -7.80 26.74
N PHE A 8 10.77 -7.17 27.19
CA PHE A 8 12.12 -7.51 26.72
C PHE A 8 12.72 -8.76 27.36
N ALA A 9 12.13 -9.26 28.45
CA ALA A 9 12.55 -10.49 29.11
C ALA A 9 12.03 -11.75 28.39
N SER A 10 10.88 -11.67 27.71
CA SER A 10 10.34 -12.80 26.95
C SER A 10 11.04 -12.94 25.58
N PRO A 11 11.68 -14.09 25.30
CA PRO A 11 12.41 -14.29 24.05
C PRO A 11 11.51 -14.24 22.81
N ASP A 12 10.23 -14.64 22.92
CA ASP A 12 9.28 -14.59 21.80
C ASP A 12 8.81 -13.18 21.48
N LEU A 13 8.48 -12.38 22.50
CA LEU A 13 8.12 -10.96 22.31
C LEU A 13 9.28 -10.18 21.71
N ARG A 14 10.50 -10.41 22.19
CA ARG A 14 11.70 -9.79 21.66
C ARG A 14 11.90 -10.11 20.17
N LYS A 15 11.73 -11.38 19.75
CA LYS A 15 11.83 -11.78 18.34
C LYS A 15 10.78 -11.09 17.47
N ARG A 16 9.51 -11.05 17.92
CA ARG A 16 8.43 -10.35 17.21
C ARG A 16 8.73 -8.85 17.05
N ILE A 17 9.19 -8.19 18.11
CA ILE A 17 9.55 -6.77 18.07
C ILE A 17 10.67 -6.51 17.05
N PHE A 18 11.74 -7.31 17.07
CA PHE A 18 12.83 -7.15 16.09
C PHE A 18 12.38 -7.43 14.66
N LEU A 19 11.49 -8.41 14.45
CA LEU A 19 10.91 -8.68 13.14
C LEU A 19 10.08 -7.50 12.65
N THR A 20 9.17 -6.98 13.48
CA THR A 20 8.36 -5.80 13.12
C THR A 20 9.23 -4.58 12.84
N LEU A 21 10.24 -4.30 13.69
CA LEU A 21 11.18 -3.20 13.44
C LEU A 21 11.96 -3.39 12.14
N GLY A 22 12.42 -4.61 11.85
CA GLY A 22 13.09 -4.94 10.60
C GLY A 22 12.20 -4.70 9.37
N LEU A 23 10.94 -5.11 9.44
CA LEU A 23 9.95 -4.88 8.38
C LEU A 23 9.63 -3.40 8.18
N LEU A 24 9.55 -2.61 9.26
CA LEU A 24 9.37 -1.15 9.18
C LEU A 24 10.57 -0.45 8.55
N VAL A 25 11.80 -0.89 8.85
CA VAL A 25 13.01 -0.39 8.20
C VAL A 25 13.00 -0.75 6.71
N LEU A 26 12.62 -1.98 6.36
CA LEU A 26 12.49 -2.41 4.97
C LEU A 26 11.46 -1.56 4.21
N PHE A 27 10.29 -1.32 4.79
CA PHE A 27 9.29 -0.40 4.23
C PHE A 27 9.89 0.99 4.00
N ARG A 28 10.64 1.53 4.96
CA ARG A 28 11.29 2.83 4.82
C ARG A 28 12.31 2.86 3.70
N VAL A 29 13.10 1.81 3.50
CA VAL A 29 14.02 1.70 2.38
C VAL A 29 13.25 1.71 1.06
N LEU A 30 12.20 0.90 0.94
CA LEU A 30 11.37 0.84 -0.28
C LEU A 30 10.72 2.20 -0.62
N ALA A 31 10.25 2.93 0.39
CA ALA A 31 9.66 4.27 0.24
C ALA A 31 10.67 5.37 -0.16
N HIS A 32 11.98 5.07 -0.11
CA HIS A 32 13.03 5.98 -0.59
C HIS A 32 13.65 5.56 -1.92
N ILE A 33 13.21 4.44 -2.52
CA ILE A 33 13.66 4.05 -3.87
C ILE A 33 12.73 4.75 -4.88
N PRO A 34 13.18 5.83 -5.55
CA PRO A 34 12.36 6.55 -6.51
C PRO A 34 12.16 5.70 -7.77
N MET A 35 10.98 5.78 -8.35
CA MET A 35 10.75 5.20 -9.67
C MET A 35 11.36 6.07 -10.77
N PRO A 36 11.95 5.45 -11.80
CA PRO A 36 12.57 6.19 -12.91
C PRO A 36 11.53 7.00 -13.70
N GLY A 37 11.91 8.20 -14.12
CA GLY A 37 11.13 9.04 -15.04
C GLY A 37 10.32 10.18 -14.41
N VAL A 38 10.55 10.52 -13.14
CA VAL A 38 9.89 11.64 -12.47
C VAL A 38 10.87 12.71 -12.04
N ASP A 39 10.50 13.97 -12.27
CA ASP A 39 11.20 15.12 -11.73
C ASP A 39 10.71 15.41 -10.31
N LEU A 40 11.54 15.04 -9.32
CA LEU A 40 11.26 15.22 -7.90
C LEU A 40 11.06 16.70 -7.52
N ALA A 41 11.73 17.64 -8.22
CA ALA A 41 11.59 19.07 -7.94
C ALA A 41 10.19 19.57 -8.32
N SER A 42 9.74 19.21 -9.52
CA SER A 42 8.38 19.52 -10.01
C SER A 42 7.30 18.85 -9.14
N LEU A 43 7.58 17.66 -8.62
CA LEU A 43 6.66 16.94 -7.75
C LEU A 43 6.55 17.62 -6.38
N GLN A 44 7.66 17.98 -5.74
CA GLN A 44 7.63 18.73 -4.47
C GLN A 44 6.87 20.05 -4.59
N GLU A 45 7.05 20.77 -5.70
CA GLU A 45 6.30 21.99 -5.97
C GLU A 45 4.80 21.72 -6.13
N PHE A 46 4.40 20.67 -6.85
CA PHE A 46 2.99 20.29 -6.98
C PHE A 46 2.32 19.92 -5.65
N PHE A 47 3.01 19.14 -4.80
CA PHE A 47 2.51 18.75 -3.48
C PHE A 47 2.41 19.95 -2.53
N SER A 48 3.35 20.90 -2.60
CA SER A 48 3.31 22.13 -1.80
C SER A 48 2.09 23.02 -2.13
N ARG A 49 1.61 22.96 -3.37
CA ARG A 49 0.45 23.74 -3.86
C ARG A 49 -0.89 23.07 -3.57
N ASN A 50 -0.92 21.80 -3.18
CA ASN A 50 -2.15 21.05 -2.96
C ASN A 50 -2.18 20.37 -1.58
N GLU A 51 -2.86 21.00 -0.62
CA GLU A 51 -2.99 20.49 0.76
C GLU A 51 -3.61 19.08 0.84
N LEU A 52 -4.54 18.76 -0.07
CA LEU A 52 -5.14 17.42 -0.20
C LEU A 52 -4.10 16.34 -0.50
N PHE A 53 -3.15 16.62 -1.41
CA PHE A 53 -2.07 15.68 -1.74
C PHE A 53 -1.06 15.59 -0.59
N GLY A 54 -0.85 16.66 0.17
CA GLY A 54 -0.08 16.63 1.43
C GLY A 54 -0.68 15.66 2.45
N LEU A 55 -2.02 15.66 2.61
CA LEU A 55 -2.71 14.69 3.47
C LEU A 55 -2.55 13.25 2.97
N LEU A 56 -2.65 13.01 1.65
CA LEU A 56 -2.41 11.69 1.06
C LEU A 56 -0.97 11.21 1.27
N ASN A 57 0.02 12.11 1.27
CA ASN A 57 1.41 11.78 1.55
C ASN A 57 1.62 11.30 3.00
N LEU A 58 0.88 11.86 3.97
CA LEU A 58 0.92 11.41 5.36
C LEU A 58 0.41 9.97 5.50
N PHE A 59 -0.68 9.61 4.81
CA PHE A 59 -1.23 8.26 4.84
C PHE A 59 -0.36 7.23 4.09
N THR A 60 0.43 7.68 3.11
CA THR A 60 1.37 6.82 2.36
C THR A 60 2.77 6.78 2.98
N GLY A 61 3.01 7.52 4.07
CA GLY A 61 4.28 7.51 4.82
C GLY A 61 5.44 8.24 4.13
N GLY A 62 5.15 9.19 3.24
CA GLY A 62 6.15 9.90 2.43
C GLY A 62 6.45 9.26 1.06
N SER A 63 5.78 8.14 0.75
CA SER A 63 6.02 7.38 -0.49
C SER A 63 5.58 8.14 -1.75
N MET A 64 4.66 9.10 -1.60
CA MET A 64 4.12 9.93 -2.68
C MET A 64 5.07 11.05 -3.08
N GLU A 65 5.63 11.74 -2.10
CA GLU A 65 6.60 12.82 -2.27
C GLU A 65 7.90 12.36 -2.92
N ASN A 66 8.32 11.11 -2.68
CA ASN A 66 9.51 10.54 -3.32
C ASN A 66 9.22 9.79 -4.62
N PHE A 67 7.95 9.76 -5.05
CA PHE A 67 7.47 8.94 -6.16
C PHE A 67 8.07 7.50 -6.13
N SER A 68 7.97 6.88 -4.96
CA SER A 68 8.68 5.63 -4.67
C SER A 68 7.99 4.40 -5.27
N LEU A 69 8.70 3.27 -5.32
CA LEU A 69 8.16 1.95 -5.73
C LEU A 69 6.82 1.59 -5.06
N VAL A 70 6.58 2.14 -3.87
CA VAL A 70 5.40 1.92 -3.04
C VAL A 70 4.52 3.17 -2.95
N LEU A 71 4.42 3.90 -4.06
CA LEU A 71 3.61 5.11 -4.23
C LEU A 71 2.21 5.01 -3.60
N MET A 72 1.56 3.86 -3.74
CA MET A 72 0.19 3.63 -3.30
C MET A 72 0.07 3.04 -1.88
N GLY A 73 1.20 2.67 -1.28
CA GLY A 73 1.23 2.00 0.03
C GLY A 73 0.37 0.74 0.06
N VAL A 74 -0.39 0.59 1.15
CA VAL A 74 -1.41 -0.46 1.32
C VAL A 74 -2.82 0.01 0.94
N GLY A 75 -2.96 1.21 0.36
CA GLY A 75 -4.24 1.85 0.06
C GLY A 75 -5.19 1.00 -0.80
N PRO A 76 -4.72 0.38 -1.91
CA PRO A 76 -5.56 -0.50 -2.73
C PRO A 76 -6.12 -1.69 -1.95
N TYR A 77 -5.33 -2.25 -1.02
CA TYR A 77 -5.78 -3.36 -0.17
C TYR A 77 -6.83 -2.93 0.84
N ILE A 78 -6.62 -1.78 1.49
CA ILE A 78 -7.61 -1.19 2.40
C ILE A 78 -8.93 -0.96 1.64
N THR A 79 -8.84 -0.40 0.45
CA THR A 79 -10.02 -0.13 -0.40
C THR A 79 -10.73 -1.43 -0.80
N ALA A 80 -9.99 -2.45 -1.23
CA ALA A 80 -10.53 -3.77 -1.53
C ALA A 80 -11.28 -4.39 -0.33
N SER A 81 -10.70 -4.26 0.87
CA SER A 81 -11.28 -4.80 2.09
C SER A 81 -12.60 -4.10 2.45
N ILE A 82 -12.66 -2.77 2.28
CA ILE A 82 -13.87 -1.98 2.49
C ILE A 82 -14.94 -2.37 1.47
N ILE A 83 -14.58 -2.54 0.21
CA ILE A 83 -15.52 -2.98 -0.83
C ILE A 83 -16.14 -4.34 -0.45
N LEU A 84 -15.34 -5.31 -0.04
CA LEU A 84 -15.86 -6.63 0.36
C LEU A 84 -16.68 -6.59 1.64
N GLN A 85 -16.31 -5.74 2.61
CA GLN A 85 -17.09 -5.51 3.82
C GLN A 85 -18.46 -4.92 3.48
N LEU A 86 -18.53 -3.93 2.59
CA LEU A 86 -19.78 -3.34 2.13
C LEU A 86 -20.60 -4.32 1.28
N LEU A 87 -19.95 -5.09 0.41
CA LEU A 87 -20.62 -6.13 -0.39
C LEU A 87 -21.21 -7.23 0.47
N ALA A 88 -20.59 -7.57 1.60
CA ALA A 88 -21.14 -8.56 2.54
C ALA A 88 -22.47 -8.12 3.15
N VAL A 89 -22.75 -6.81 3.25
CA VAL A 89 -24.06 -6.30 3.71
C VAL A 89 -25.16 -6.51 2.66
N ILE A 90 -24.79 -6.57 1.37
CA ILE A 90 -25.72 -6.62 0.24
C ILE A 90 -25.85 -8.05 -0.31
N VAL A 91 -24.78 -8.83 -0.28
CA VAL A 91 -24.67 -10.17 -0.88
C VAL A 91 -24.72 -11.23 0.24
N PRO A 92 -25.82 -11.99 0.36
CA PRO A 92 -26.03 -12.93 1.47
C PRO A 92 -24.96 -14.03 1.53
N ARG A 93 -24.41 -14.46 0.38
CA ARG A 93 -23.30 -15.44 0.34
C ARG A 93 -22.03 -14.94 1.02
N LEU A 94 -21.71 -13.65 0.89
CA LEU A 94 -20.55 -13.05 1.56
C LEU A 94 -20.83 -12.86 3.06
N GLU A 95 -22.08 -12.56 3.42
CA GLU A 95 -22.51 -12.52 4.82
C GLU A 95 -22.40 -13.88 5.51
N GLU A 96 -22.82 -14.96 4.83
CA GLU A 96 -22.68 -16.34 5.28
C GLU A 96 -21.21 -16.70 5.49
N LEU A 97 -20.35 -16.39 4.52
CA LEU A 97 -18.89 -16.57 4.65
C LEU A 97 -18.33 -15.80 5.85
N GLN A 98 -18.81 -14.59 6.16
CA GLN A 98 -18.36 -13.89 7.37
C GLN A 98 -18.74 -14.63 8.67
N LYS A 99 -19.84 -15.38 8.66
CA LYS A 99 -20.36 -16.14 9.82
C LYS A 99 -19.71 -17.51 10.00
N GLU A 100 -19.02 -18.04 8.99
CA GLU A 100 -18.31 -19.34 9.03
C GLU A 100 -17.03 -19.35 9.90
N GLY A 101 -16.70 -18.24 10.56
CA GLY A 101 -15.56 -18.17 11.49
C GLY A 101 -14.21 -18.04 10.77
N GLU A 102 -13.22 -18.87 11.16
CA GLU A 102 -11.85 -18.76 10.62
C GLU A 102 -11.77 -19.10 9.12
N TYR A 103 -12.49 -20.14 8.68
CA TYR A 103 -12.46 -20.56 7.27
C TYR A 103 -12.99 -19.46 6.34
N GLY A 104 -14.15 -18.90 6.68
CA GLY A 104 -14.75 -17.82 5.89
C GLY A 104 -13.93 -16.53 5.91
N ARG A 105 -13.28 -16.19 7.03
CA ARG A 105 -12.30 -15.09 7.10
C ARG A 105 -11.14 -15.29 6.12
N GLN A 106 -10.59 -16.50 6.01
CA GLN A 106 -9.52 -16.79 5.06
C GLN A 106 -9.98 -16.64 3.60
N GLN A 107 -11.19 -17.08 3.28
CA GLN A 107 -11.77 -16.91 1.94
C GLN A 107 -11.96 -15.43 1.57
N ILE A 108 -12.51 -14.63 2.49
CA ILE A 108 -12.67 -13.18 2.29
C ILE A 108 -11.33 -12.49 2.11
N ASN A 109 -10.30 -12.88 2.87
CA ASN A 109 -8.95 -12.36 2.70
C ASN A 109 -8.38 -12.71 1.31
N GLN A 110 -8.61 -13.92 0.81
CA GLN A 110 -8.20 -14.31 -0.55
C GLN A 110 -8.91 -13.47 -1.62
N TYR A 111 -10.22 -13.25 -1.48
CA TYR A 111 -10.95 -12.34 -2.38
C TYR A 111 -10.45 -10.91 -2.30
N THR A 112 -10.10 -10.44 -1.10
CA THR A 112 -9.53 -9.10 -0.90
C THR A 112 -8.21 -8.97 -1.64
N ARG A 113 -7.32 -9.96 -1.51
CA ARG A 113 -6.04 -10.00 -2.24
C ARG A 113 -6.24 -10.00 -3.76
N LEU A 114 -7.19 -10.80 -4.25
CA LEU A 114 -7.49 -10.87 -5.68
C LEU A 114 -8.04 -9.56 -6.20
N LEU A 115 -8.91 -8.88 -5.44
CA LEU A 115 -9.48 -7.58 -5.79
C LEU A 115 -8.47 -6.43 -5.70
N THR A 116 -7.46 -6.56 -4.83
CA THR A 116 -6.41 -5.55 -4.65
C THR A 116 -5.59 -5.35 -5.93
N VAL A 117 -5.29 -6.41 -6.67
CA VAL A 117 -4.46 -6.35 -7.89
C VAL A 117 -5.07 -5.45 -8.98
N PRO A 118 -6.31 -5.67 -9.46
CA PRO A 118 -6.92 -4.82 -10.47
C PRO A 118 -7.15 -3.38 -9.95
N LEU A 119 -7.45 -3.22 -8.65
CA LEU A 119 -7.59 -1.89 -8.05
C LEU A 119 -6.26 -1.12 -8.03
N ALA A 120 -5.16 -1.79 -7.67
CA ALA A 120 -3.83 -1.19 -7.69
C ALA A 120 -3.43 -0.77 -9.11
N ILE A 121 -3.71 -1.58 -10.12
CA ILE A 121 -3.47 -1.24 -11.53
C ILE A 121 -4.30 -0.01 -11.94
N LEU A 122 -5.60 -0.02 -11.65
CA LEU A 122 -6.51 1.07 -12.04
C LEU A 122 -6.16 2.40 -11.36
N GLN A 123 -5.94 2.36 -10.04
CA GLN A 123 -5.64 3.57 -9.27
C GLN A 123 -4.21 4.05 -9.52
N GLY A 124 -3.25 3.14 -9.75
CA GLY A 124 -1.91 3.46 -10.22
C GLY A 124 -1.93 4.17 -11.58
N TYR A 125 -2.66 3.62 -12.55
CA TYR A 125 -2.83 4.22 -13.88
C TYR A 125 -3.48 5.61 -13.82
N SER A 126 -4.54 5.73 -13.02
CA SER A 126 -5.22 7.02 -12.82
C SER A 126 -4.28 8.07 -12.22
N THR A 127 -3.44 7.67 -11.26
CA THR A 127 -2.44 8.55 -10.65
C THR A 127 -1.37 8.97 -11.66
N LEU A 128 -0.87 8.03 -12.46
CA LEU A 128 0.12 8.34 -13.51
C LEU A 128 -0.41 9.33 -14.55
N ILE A 129 -1.65 9.16 -15.01
CA ILE A 129 -2.27 10.10 -15.96
C ILE A 129 -2.45 11.48 -15.32
N LEU A 130 -2.93 11.54 -14.08
CA LEU A 130 -3.11 12.80 -13.37
C LEU A 130 -1.80 13.56 -13.29
N LEU A 131 -0.71 12.89 -12.88
CA LEU A 131 0.60 13.51 -12.76
C LEU A 131 1.21 13.88 -14.12
N ARG A 132 0.96 13.08 -15.16
CA ARG A 132 1.35 13.40 -16.54
C ARG A 132 0.64 14.65 -17.06
N ASN A 133 -0.66 14.79 -16.82
CA ASN A 133 -1.44 15.96 -17.24
C ASN A 133 -0.99 17.25 -16.52
N GLN A 134 -0.43 17.11 -15.33
CA GLN A 134 0.15 18.21 -14.56
C GLN A 134 1.61 18.54 -14.96
N GLY A 135 2.19 17.83 -15.94
CA GLY A 135 3.55 18.05 -16.41
C GLY A 135 4.65 17.57 -15.45
N ILE A 136 4.28 16.85 -14.40
CA ILE A 136 5.21 16.37 -13.35
C ILE A 136 6.02 15.16 -13.85
N ILE A 137 5.41 14.39 -14.75
CA ILE A 137 6.01 13.21 -15.35
C ILE A 137 6.15 13.43 -16.86
N GLY A 138 7.34 13.09 -17.39
CA GLY A 138 7.61 13.13 -18.82
C GLY A 138 6.73 12.17 -19.63
N SER A 139 6.83 12.25 -20.96
CA SER A 139 6.16 11.27 -21.82
C SER A 139 6.81 9.90 -21.66
N PHE A 140 6.17 9.01 -20.91
CA PHE A 140 6.51 7.59 -20.93
C PHE A 140 6.18 6.98 -22.29
N SER A 141 7.08 6.14 -22.82
CA SER A 141 6.70 5.24 -23.89
C SER A 141 5.63 4.25 -23.40
N GLY A 142 4.91 3.59 -24.30
CA GLY A 142 3.90 2.58 -23.93
C GLY A 142 4.49 1.44 -23.09
N LEU A 143 5.74 1.06 -23.32
CA LEU A 143 6.45 0.04 -22.55
C LEU A 143 6.89 0.53 -21.17
N ASP A 144 7.30 1.79 -21.05
CA ASP A 144 7.68 2.38 -19.76
C ASP A 144 6.47 2.47 -18.83
N LEU A 145 5.30 2.85 -19.37
CA LEU A 145 4.06 2.92 -18.59
C LEU A 145 3.67 1.55 -18.03
N VAL A 146 3.77 0.49 -18.83
CA VAL A 146 3.47 -0.88 -18.38
C VAL A 146 4.46 -1.31 -17.29
N THR A 147 5.75 -1.02 -17.48
CA THR A 147 6.79 -1.33 -16.49
C THR A 147 6.54 -0.63 -15.16
N VAL A 148 6.23 0.67 -15.19
CA VAL A 148 5.93 1.47 -13.99
C VAL A 148 4.66 0.96 -13.30
N LEU A 149 3.59 0.65 -14.05
CA LEU A 149 2.37 0.09 -13.48
C LEU A 149 2.59 -1.25 -12.78
N LEU A 150 3.31 -2.17 -13.44
CA LEU A 150 3.65 -3.45 -12.85
C LEU A 150 4.50 -3.28 -11.60
N THR A 151 5.41 -2.32 -11.61
CA THR A 151 6.28 -2.00 -10.47
C THR A 151 5.47 -1.46 -9.28
N ILE A 152 4.56 -0.50 -9.50
CA ILE A 152 3.66 0.03 -8.47
C ILE A 152 2.76 -1.07 -7.89
N THR A 153 2.23 -1.92 -8.77
CA THR A 153 1.35 -3.03 -8.38
C THR A 153 2.13 -4.05 -7.56
N ALA A 154 3.34 -4.42 -7.99
CA ALA A 154 4.23 -5.32 -7.28
C ALA A 154 4.64 -4.75 -5.91
N GLY A 155 4.97 -3.46 -5.84
CA GLY A 155 5.27 -2.76 -4.59
C GLY A 155 4.10 -2.82 -3.60
N THR A 156 2.89 -2.54 -4.06
CA THR A 156 1.65 -2.63 -3.25
C THR A 156 1.44 -4.06 -2.72
N MET A 157 1.58 -5.06 -3.59
CA MET A 157 1.42 -6.47 -3.20
C MET A 157 2.48 -6.93 -2.21
N LEU A 158 3.72 -6.45 -2.38
CA LEU A 158 4.81 -6.70 -1.45
C LEU A 158 4.49 -6.10 -0.08
N LEU A 159 4.00 -4.85 -0.01
CA LEU A 159 3.64 -4.24 1.28
C LEU A 159 2.49 -4.95 1.98
N MET A 160 1.49 -5.36 1.22
CA MET A 160 0.39 -6.16 1.76
C MET A 160 0.92 -7.47 2.36
N TRP A 161 1.83 -8.15 1.67
CA TRP A 161 2.49 -9.35 2.19
C TRP A 161 3.35 -9.08 3.44
N LEU A 162 4.11 -7.98 3.48
CA LEU A 162 4.86 -7.59 4.69
C LEU A 162 3.91 -7.33 5.87
N GLY A 163 2.76 -6.72 5.64
CA GLY A 163 1.74 -6.49 6.67
C GLY A 163 1.17 -7.79 7.25
N GLU A 164 0.94 -8.79 6.39
CA GLU A 164 0.51 -10.12 6.82
C GLU A 164 1.57 -10.84 7.66
N LEU A 165 2.87 -10.64 7.41
CA LEU A 165 3.94 -11.23 8.22
C LEU A 165 4.04 -10.65 9.64
N VAL A 166 3.56 -9.43 9.85
CA VAL A 166 3.54 -8.80 11.18
C VAL A 166 2.41 -9.37 12.05
N THR A 167 1.32 -9.82 11.41
CA THR A 167 0.08 -10.28 12.07
C THR A 167 0.18 -11.76 12.43
#